data_AF-A0A257TWY5-F1
#
_entry.id   AF-A0A257TWY5-F1
#
_cell.length_a   1.000
_cell.length_b   1.000
_cell.length_c   1.000
_cell.angle_alpha   90.00
_cell.angle_beta   90.00
_cell.angle_gamma   90.00
#
_symmetry.space_group_name_H-M   'P 1'
#
loop_
_entity.id
_entity.type
_entity.pdbx_description
1 polymer ?
#
loop_
_entity_poly.entity_id
_entity_poly.type
_entity_poly.pdbx_seq_one_letter_code
_entity_poly.pdbx_strand_id
1 'polypeptide(L)'
;MAVIWNTDTAADSRVDYAAPDGVWRTATSPDVGTRHVVAIAGLPSGAEINYRVFSAGAQLAPESSFRAPRDASETRFRFAVIGDTAEGGSVLTDIADRLVESGADFAVHTGDVVYPTGSQQNYDKTFFLPLARWLLRGPVLPTLGNHDVMTSRGAPYLTNFVVPPNGVTPNSRFYAIRQANALFVCLDVESSSYGADSPQYDWLVRTLSASTATWTFVYFHEPPYSSGHPNHLVRLILCPLFEHFGVDIVFSGHVHLYERTWPIRDFVPTGRGVVYITEGGGGSPLSGFHQEDY
;
A
#
# COMPACT_ATOMS: atom_id res chain seq x y z
N MET A 1 -12.82 6.77 1.41
CA MET A 1 -11.48 7.34 1.69
C MET A 1 -11.36 7.55 3.19
N ALA A 2 -10.17 7.44 3.78
CA ALA A 2 -9.94 7.83 5.18
C ALA A 2 -8.84 8.89 5.24
N VAL A 3 -9.05 9.94 6.04
CA VAL A 3 -8.04 10.95 6.37
C VAL A 3 -7.55 10.67 7.78
N ILE A 4 -6.22 10.60 7.93
CA ILE A 4 -5.56 10.19 9.17
C ILE A 4 -4.56 11.26 9.57
N TRP A 5 -4.57 11.65 10.85
CA TRP A 5 -3.57 12.55 11.43
C TRP A 5 -3.41 12.27 12.92
N ASN A 6 -2.34 12.82 13.49
CA ASN A 6 -2.09 12.77 14.93
C ASN A 6 -2.02 14.19 15.52
N THR A 7 -2.28 14.30 16.81
CA THR A 7 -2.11 15.51 17.63
C THR A 7 -1.37 15.18 18.92
N ASP A 8 -0.70 16.18 19.50
CA ASP A 8 0.04 16.02 20.76
C ASP A 8 -0.89 15.85 21.98
N THR A 9 -2.14 16.33 21.87
CA THR A 9 -3.15 16.28 22.92
C THR A 9 -4.45 15.68 22.39
N ALA A 10 -5.19 15.01 23.27
CA ALA A 10 -6.45 14.38 22.88
C ALA A 10 -7.48 15.45 22.44
N ALA A 11 -8.08 15.24 21.26
CA ALA A 11 -9.04 16.17 20.68
C ALA A 11 -10.11 15.45 19.83
N ASP A 12 -11.13 16.20 19.41
CA ASP A 12 -12.11 15.74 18.43
C ASP A 12 -11.51 15.68 17.01
N SER A 13 -12.19 14.94 16.13
CA SER A 13 -11.73 14.70 14.76
C SER A 13 -12.76 15.21 13.76
N ARG A 14 -12.42 16.24 12.98
CA ARG A 14 -13.30 16.77 11.92
C ARG A 14 -12.55 16.98 10.61
N VAL A 15 -13.15 16.53 9.52
CA VAL A 15 -12.74 16.87 8.16
C VAL A 15 -13.89 17.58 7.48
N ASP A 16 -13.64 18.81 7.02
CA ASP A 16 -14.52 19.47 6.07
C ASP A 16 -14.03 19.16 4.66
N TYR A 17 -14.92 18.82 3.74
CA TYR A 17 -14.58 18.43 2.36
C TYR A 17 -15.58 18.97 1.34
N ALA A 18 -15.11 19.25 0.13
CA ALA A 18 -15.94 19.71 -0.98
C ALA A 18 -15.61 18.92 -2.26
N ALA A 19 -16.66 18.41 -2.91
CA ALA A 19 -16.57 17.81 -4.23
C ALA A 19 -16.57 18.92 -5.31
N PRO A 20 -16.48 18.59 -6.62
CA PRO A 20 -16.51 19.61 -7.69
C PRO A 20 -17.78 20.47 -7.75
N ASP A 21 -18.82 20.15 -6.97
CA ASP A 21 -20.00 21.00 -6.79
C ASP A 21 -19.76 22.23 -5.91
N GLY A 22 -18.60 22.31 -5.25
CA GLY A 22 -18.21 23.40 -4.37
C GLY A 22 -18.93 23.43 -3.03
N VAL A 23 -19.78 22.43 -2.73
CA VAL A 23 -20.55 22.38 -1.48
C VAL A 23 -19.72 21.71 -0.40
N TRP A 24 -19.38 22.48 0.63
CA TRP A 24 -18.68 21.97 1.81
C TRP A 24 -19.59 21.09 2.66
N ARG A 25 -19.06 19.94 3.03
CA ARG A 25 -19.67 18.92 3.88
C ARG A 25 -18.71 18.58 5.00
N THR A 26 -19.22 17.99 6.06
CA THR A 26 -18.42 17.63 7.24
C THR A 26 -18.50 16.13 7.49
N ALA A 27 -17.35 15.53 7.80
CA ALA A 27 -17.24 14.19 8.35
C ALA A 27 -16.50 14.27 9.69
N THR A 28 -16.91 13.45 10.65
CA THR A 28 -16.33 13.40 11.99
C THR A 28 -16.10 11.97 12.43
N SER A 29 -15.19 11.76 13.38
CA SER A 29 -15.10 10.53 14.17
C SER A 29 -15.66 10.80 15.58
N PRO A 30 -16.41 9.86 16.18
CA PRO A 30 -16.89 10.02 17.57
C PRO A 30 -15.76 9.92 18.60
N ASP A 31 -14.60 9.38 18.23
CA ASP A 31 -13.49 9.16 19.14
C ASP A 31 -12.75 10.46 19.49
N VAL A 32 -12.40 10.60 20.77
CA VAL A 32 -11.49 11.64 21.27
C VAL A 32 -10.17 10.98 21.60
N GLY A 33 -9.09 11.47 21.00
CA GLY A 33 -7.76 10.88 21.16
C GLY A 33 -6.70 11.71 20.47
N THR A 34 -5.47 11.21 20.48
CA THR A 34 -4.31 11.79 19.79
C THR A 34 -4.10 11.24 18.39
N ARG A 35 -4.89 10.24 18.00
CA ARG A 35 -4.93 9.64 16.67
C ARG A 35 -6.33 9.79 16.12
N HIS A 36 -6.42 10.35 14.93
CA HIS A 36 -7.67 10.70 14.31
C HIS A 36 -7.81 9.93 13.00
N VAL A 37 -8.96 9.29 12.81
CA VAL A 37 -9.32 8.61 11.56
C VAL A 37 -10.72 9.03 11.20
N VAL A 38 -10.86 9.78 10.10
CA VAL A 38 -12.16 10.21 9.61
C VAL A 38 -12.41 9.60 8.25
N ALA A 39 -13.43 8.74 8.19
CA ALA A 39 -13.89 8.13 6.94
C ALA A 39 -14.82 9.09 6.18
N ILE A 40 -14.56 9.24 4.88
CA ILE A 40 -15.40 9.99 3.94
C ILE A 40 -15.95 9.02 2.91
N ALA A 41 -17.28 8.95 2.84
CA ALA A 41 -18.03 8.05 1.97
C ALA A 41 -18.85 8.83 0.93
N GLY A 42 -19.36 8.14 -0.10
CA GLY A 42 -20.22 8.74 -1.12
C GLY A 42 -19.54 9.77 -2.01
N LEU A 43 -18.22 9.67 -2.18
CA LEU A 43 -17.45 10.56 -3.04
C LEU A 43 -17.71 10.23 -4.52
N PRO A 44 -17.83 11.23 -5.41
CA PRO A 44 -17.92 10.98 -6.85
C PRO A 44 -16.66 10.29 -7.39
N SER A 45 -16.84 9.25 -8.21
CA SER A 45 -15.75 8.45 -8.80
C SER A 45 -14.66 9.33 -9.43
N GLY A 46 -13.41 9.14 -9.00
CA GLY A 46 -12.24 9.80 -9.60
C GLY A 46 -12.18 11.32 -9.49
N ALA A 47 -13.12 11.95 -8.77
CA ALA A 47 -13.20 13.39 -8.63
C ALA A 47 -12.10 13.94 -7.72
N GLU A 48 -11.71 15.19 -7.96
CA GLU A 48 -10.85 15.93 -7.04
C GLU A 48 -11.69 16.45 -5.86
N ILE A 49 -11.24 16.17 -4.64
CA ILE A 49 -11.92 16.51 -3.39
C ILE A 49 -11.02 17.44 -2.58
N ASN A 50 -11.46 18.67 -2.39
CA ASN A 50 -10.80 19.61 -1.48
C ASN A 50 -11.15 19.25 -0.04
N TYR A 51 -10.21 19.40 0.89
CA TYR A 51 -10.42 19.08 2.29
C TYR A 51 -9.61 19.97 3.24
N ARG A 52 -10.12 20.08 4.46
CA ARG A 52 -9.50 20.76 5.61
C ARG A 52 -9.68 19.91 6.85
N VAL A 53 -8.66 19.87 7.70
CA VAL A 53 -8.63 19.05 8.91
C VAL A 53 -8.69 19.94 10.15
N PHE A 54 -9.50 19.53 11.13
CA PHE A 54 -9.71 20.25 12.37
C PHE A 54 -9.66 19.33 13.59
N SER A 55 -9.08 19.86 14.67
CA SER A 55 -9.15 19.31 16.02
C SER A 55 -9.21 20.45 17.04
N ALA A 56 -9.97 20.26 18.11
CA ALA A 56 -10.25 21.24 19.15
C ALA A 56 -10.76 22.59 18.57
N GLY A 57 -11.55 22.52 17.49
CA GLY A 57 -12.08 23.69 16.77
C GLY A 57 -11.05 24.47 15.93
N ALA A 58 -9.77 24.10 15.95
CA ALA A 58 -8.71 24.75 15.17
C ALA A 58 -8.45 24.00 13.86
N GLN A 59 -8.20 24.73 12.77
CA GLN A 59 -7.72 24.14 11.52
C GLN A 59 -6.23 23.80 11.66
N LEU A 60 -5.86 22.55 11.40
CA LEU A 60 -4.50 22.05 11.66
C LEU A 60 -3.54 22.22 10.48
N ALA A 61 -4.06 22.31 9.26
CA ALA A 61 -3.27 22.41 8.04
C ALA A 61 -3.97 23.29 6.99
N PRO A 62 -3.23 23.87 6.03
CA PRO A 62 -3.84 24.50 4.85
C PRO A 62 -4.79 23.55 4.12
N GLU A 63 -5.70 24.12 3.34
CA GLU A 63 -6.53 23.34 2.43
C GLU A 63 -5.65 22.53 1.46
N SER A 64 -6.00 21.27 1.27
CA SER A 64 -5.37 20.39 0.30
C SER A 64 -6.45 19.63 -0.48
N SER A 65 -6.04 18.83 -1.45
CA SER A 65 -6.94 18.10 -2.34
C SER A 65 -6.42 16.70 -2.60
N PHE A 66 -7.31 15.71 -2.62
CA PHE A 66 -7.00 14.35 -3.05
C PHE A 66 -7.95 13.89 -4.16
N ARG A 67 -7.58 12.83 -4.89
CA ARG A 67 -8.48 12.19 -5.84
C ARG A 67 -9.29 11.07 -5.18
N ALA A 68 -10.60 11.11 -5.33
CA ALA A 68 -11.48 10.05 -4.88
C ALA A 68 -11.17 8.71 -5.60
N PRO A 69 -11.40 7.56 -4.94
CA PRO A 69 -11.31 6.26 -5.60
C PRO A 69 -12.19 6.19 -6.85
N ARG A 70 -11.80 5.33 -7.79
CA ARG A 70 -12.52 5.15 -9.07
C ARG A 70 -13.39 3.91 -9.02
N ASP A 71 -14.65 4.06 -9.43
CA ASP A 71 -15.61 2.97 -9.51
C ASP A 71 -15.25 1.97 -10.61
N ALA A 72 -15.75 0.74 -10.50
CA ALA A 72 -15.38 -0.38 -11.37
C ALA A 72 -15.72 -0.20 -12.86
N SER A 73 -16.54 0.79 -13.21
CA SER A 73 -16.85 1.16 -14.60
C SER A 73 -15.74 1.97 -15.27
N GLU A 74 -14.84 2.57 -14.50
CA GLU A 74 -13.69 3.31 -15.02
C GLU A 74 -12.63 2.35 -15.57
N THR A 75 -11.91 2.78 -16.61
CA THR A 75 -10.83 2.00 -17.24
C THR A 75 -9.49 2.71 -17.27
N ARG A 76 -9.46 3.99 -16.86
CA ARG A 76 -8.25 4.81 -16.81
C ARG A 76 -7.93 5.18 -15.37
N PHE A 77 -6.76 4.76 -14.93
CA PHE A 77 -6.20 5.12 -13.64
C PHE A 77 -4.68 5.09 -13.75
N ARG A 78 -4.00 5.71 -12.79
CA ARG A 78 -2.54 5.66 -12.66
C ARG A 78 -2.20 5.31 -11.23
N PHE A 79 -1.16 4.52 -11.04
CA PHE A 79 -0.62 4.22 -9.73
C PHE A 79 0.90 4.18 -9.81
N ALA A 80 1.53 4.41 -8.68
CA ALA A 80 2.96 4.21 -8.51
C ALA A 80 3.21 2.99 -7.61
N VAL A 81 4.39 2.42 -7.71
CA VAL A 81 4.89 1.38 -6.80
C VAL A 81 6.20 1.91 -6.22
N ILE A 82 6.31 1.85 -4.90
CA ILE A 82 7.51 2.20 -4.13
C ILE A 82 7.72 1.11 -3.08
N GLY A 83 8.92 1.01 -2.52
CA GLY A 83 9.26 0.00 -1.52
C GLY A 83 10.53 0.38 -0.78
N ASP A 84 10.72 -0.18 0.41
CA ASP A 84 12.00 -0.10 1.12
C ASP A 84 12.47 1.37 1.33
N THR A 85 11.51 2.22 1.69
CA THR A 85 11.77 3.65 1.94
C THR A 85 12.57 3.89 3.21
N ALA A 86 12.53 2.92 4.14
CA ALA A 86 13.48 2.73 5.21
C ALA A 86 13.84 3.98 6.05
N GLU A 87 14.99 4.59 5.77
CA GLU A 87 15.55 5.74 6.51
C GLU A 87 15.01 7.08 6.00
N GLY A 88 14.25 7.08 4.89
CA GLY A 88 13.66 8.26 4.29
C GLY A 88 14.69 9.18 3.63
N GLY A 89 14.81 10.40 4.15
CA GLY A 89 15.78 11.39 3.68
C GLY A 89 15.47 11.98 2.31
N SER A 90 16.52 12.44 1.62
CA SER A 90 16.39 13.14 0.33
C SER A 90 15.86 12.24 -0.78
N VAL A 91 16.19 10.94 -0.77
CA VAL A 91 15.68 9.98 -1.77
C VAL A 91 14.16 9.88 -1.69
N LEU A 92 13.60 9.68 -0.49
CA LEU A 92 12.15 9.63 -0.32
C LEU A 92 11.48 10.99 -0.62
N THR A 93 12.17 12.09 -0.37
CA THR A 93 11.66 13.44 -0.72
C THR A 93 11.58 13.61 -2.24
N ASP A 94 12.62 13.20 -2.98
CA ASP A 94 12.62 13.21 -4.45
C ASP A 94 11.56 12.26 -5.02
N ILE A 95 11.35 11.11 -4.39
CA ILE A 95 10.25 10.18 -4.73
C ILE A 95 8.90 10.87 -4.51
N ALA A 96 8.71 11.59 -3.39
CA ALA A 96 7.46 12.31 -3.12
C ALA A 96 7.14 13.35 -4.22
N ASP A 97 8.16 14.07 -4.72
CA ASP A 97 8.00 15.00 -5.83
C ASP A 97 7.62 14.27 -7.14
N ARG A 98 8.31 13.17 -7.46
CA ARG A 98 7.97 12.35 -8.64
C ARG A 98 6.57 11.75 -8.56
N LEU A 99 6.11 11.34 -7.38
CA LEU A 99 4.76 10.85 -7.17
C LEU A 99 3.73 11.94 -7.47
N VAL A 100 3.95 13.17 -6.99
CA VAL A 100 3.07 14.32 -7.29
C VAL A 100 3.06 14.62 -8.79
N GLU A 101 4.21 14.64 -9.44
CA GLU A 101 4.34 14.93 -10.88
C GLU A 101 3.76 13.84 -11.78
N SER A 102 3.78 12.57 -11.33
CA SER A 102 3.29 11.42 -12.11
C SER A 102 1.78 11.48 -12.41
N GLY A 103 1.02 12.22 -11.60
CA GLY A 103 -0.44 12.20 -11.62
C GLY A 103 -1.01 10.83 -11.25
N ALA A 104 -0.30 10.05 -10.44
CA ALA A 104 -0.81 8.83 -9.83
C ALA A 104 -2.03 9.13 -8.95
N ASP A 105 -3.02 8.24 -8.97
CA ASP A 105 -4.20 8.31 -8.12
C ASP A 105 -3.90 7.77 -6.70
N PHE A 106 -2.92 6.87 -6.57
CA PHE A 106 -2.44 6.25 -5.32
C PHE A 106 -1.05 5.62 -5.52
N ALA A 107 -0.39 5.26 -4.42
CA ALA A 107 0.88 4.53 -4.43
C ALA A 107 0.73 3.20 -3.68
N VAL A 108 1.21 2.11 -4.26
CA VAL A 108 1.45 0.84 -3.57
C VAL A 108 2.81 0.90 -2.90
N HIS A 109 2.89 0.48 -1.64
CA HIS A 109 4.16 0.37 -0.91
C HIS A 109 4.46 -1.08 -0.58
N THR A 110 5.54 -1.64 -1.11
CA THR A 110 5.91 -3.07 -1.01
C THR A 110 6.57 -3.44 0.32
N GLY A 111 6.26 -2.75 1.41
CA GLY A 111 6.79 -3.02 2.76
C GLY A 111 8.11 -2.33 3.08
N ASP A 112 8.57 -2.54 4.31
CA ASP A 112 9.77 -1.93 4.88
C ASP A 112 9.69 -0.40 4.90
N VAL A 113 8.62 0.05 5.56
CA VAL A 113 8.24 1.46 5.63
C VAL A 113 9.24 2.27 6.44
N VAL A 114 9.62 1.77 7.63
CA VAL A 114 10.59 2.44 8.50
C VAL A 114 11.62 1.50 9.12
N TYR A 115 12.89 1.89 9.02
CA TYR A 115 14.02 1.16 9.59
C TYR A 115 14.39 1.65 11.00
N PRO A 116 15.13 0.84 11.79
CA PRO A 116 15.58 -0.52 11.49
C PRO A 116 14.63 -1.61 11.97
N THR A 117 13.55 -1.29 12.70
CA THR A 117 12.71 -2.31 13.34
C THR A 117 11.22 -2.00 13.27
N GLY A 118 10.79 -1.08 12.40
CA GLY A 118 9.38 -0.69 12.35
C GLY A 118 8.92 0.13 13.55
N SER A 119 9.81 0.82 14.26
CA SER A 119 9.48 1.56 15.50
C SER A 119 8.58 2.77 15.24
N GLN A 120 7.55 2.96 16.09
CA GLN A 120 6.66 4.13 16.04
C GLN A 120 7.42 5.46 16.05
N GLN A 121 8.56 5.54 16.75
CA GLN A 121 9.34 6.76 16.90
C GLN A 121 9.96 7.25 15.58
N ASN A 122 10.06 6.38 14.57
CA ASN A 122 10.70 6.71 13.30
C ASN A 122 9.70 7.16 12.23
N TYR A 123 8.41 6.83 12.35
CA TYR A 123 7.38 7.12 11.36
C TYR A 123 7.33 8.59 10.93
N ASP A 124 7.31 9.52 11.88
CA ASP A 124 7.28 10.95 11.55
C ASP A 124 8.52 11.37 10.77
N LYS A 125 9.70 10.98 11.27
CA LYS A 125 10.99 11.42 10.74
C LYS A 125 11.33 10.80 9.39
N THR A 126 11.09 9.51 9.21
CA THR A 126 11.61 8.74 8.07
C THR A 126 10.55 8.44 7.02
N PHE A 127 9.26 8.54 7.34
CA PHE A 127 8.19 8.27 6.39
C PHE A 127 7.27 9.48 6.17
N PHE A 128 6.59 9.97 7.21
CA PHE A 128 5.56 10.99 7.04
C PHE A 128 6.13 12.35 6.61
N LEU A 129 7.22 12.83 7.22
CA LEU A 129 7.81 14.12 6.85
C LEU A 129 8.40 14.11 5.43
N PRO A 130 9.25 13.12 5.04
CA PRO A 130 9.79 13.11 3.67
C PRO A 130 8.72 12.89 2.59
N LEU A 131 7.67 12.12 2.90
CA LEU A 131 6.58 11.81 1.97
C LEU A 131 5.40 12.81 2.04
N ALA A 132 5.49 13.85 2.89
CA ALA A 132 4.37 14.75 3.21
C ALA A 132 3.70 15.38 1.97
N ARG A 133 4.50 15.75 0.97
CA ARG A 133 4.00 16.36 -0.28
C ARG A 133 3.06 15.44 -1.04
N TRP A 134 3.32 14.13 -1.01
CA TRP A 134 2.44 13.11 -1.56
C TRP A 134 1.26 12.82 -0.63
N LEU A 135 1.51 12.61 0.67
CA LEU A 135 0.49 12.18 1.64
C LEU A 135 -0.67 13.18 1.83
N LEU A 136 -0.46 14.45 1.52
CA LEU A 136 -1.52 15.47 1.49
C LEU A 136 -2.46 15.34 0.27
N ARG A 137 -2.16 14.47 -0.70
CA ARG A 137 -2.84 14.41 -2.00
C ARG A 137 -3.19 12.99 -2.46
N GLY A 138 -2.39 12.01 -2.09
CA GLY A 138 -2.50 10.64 -2.58
C GLY A 138 -2.38 9.62 -1.45
N PRO A 139 -3.23 8.59 -1.42
CA PRO A 139 -3.12 7.53 -0.44
C PRO A 139 -1.92 6.62 -0.76
N VAL A 140 -1.39 6.01 0.29
CA VAL A 140 -0.43 4.90 0.22
C VAL A 140 -1.15 3.62 0.64
N LEU A 141 -0.95 2.55 -0.13
CA LEU A 141 -1.47 1.20 0.12
C LEU A 141 -0.30 0.29 0.45
N PRO A 142 0.05 0.15 1.74
CA PRO A 142 1.24 -0.58 2.11
C PRO A 142 0.96 -2.06 2.37
N THR A 143 2.01 -2.86 2.29
CA THR A 143 2.14 -4.18 2.94
C THR A 143 3.13 -4.08 4.10
N LEU A 144 3.13 -5.07 4.99
CA LEU A 144 4.21 -5.27 5.97
C LEU A 144 5.45 -5.84 5.29
N GLY A 145 6.63 -5.35 5.67
CA GLY A 145 7.92 -5.98 5.40
C GLY A 145 8.61 -6.55 6.65
N ASN A 146 9.76 -7.20 6.47
CA ASN A 146 10.42 -7.94 7.55
C ASN A 146 10.90 -6.99 8.66
N HIS A 147 11.29 -5.75 8.32
CA HIS A 147 11.66 -4.75 9.32
C HIS A 147 10.44 -4.22 10.08
N ASP A 148 9.28 -4.11 9.43
CA ASP A 148 8.05 -3.60 10.05
C ASP A 148 7.56 -4.52 11.18
N VAL A 149 7.75 -5.83 11.04
CA VAL A 149 7.25 -6.83 12.01
C VAL A 149 8.16 -7.03 13.22
N MET A 150 9.37 -6.47 13.23
CA MET A 150 10.32 -6.63 14.34
C MET A 150 9.82 -5.96 15.63
N THR A 151 9.13 -4.82 15.55
CA THR A 151 8.52 -4.17 16.71
C THR A 151 7.10 -4.68 16.93
N SER A 152 6.91 -5.43 18.03
CA SER A 152 5.59 -5.88 18.49
C SER A 152 4.76 -6.55 17.38
N ARG A 153 5.41 -7.32 16.50
CA ARG A 153 4.79 -7.97 15.35
C ARG A 153 4.06 -6.99 14.43
N GLY A 154 4.57 -5.79 14.20
CA GLY A 154 3.97 -4.81 13.29
C GLY A 154 2.88 -3.94 13.91
N ALA A 155 2.81 -3.84 15.24
CA ALA A 155 1.85 -2.95 15.90
C ALA A 155 1.97 -1.47 15.47
N PRO A 156 3.17 -0.90 15.27
CA PRO A 156 3.29 0.46 14.74
C PRO A 156 2.72 0.61 13.33
N TYR A 157 2.96 -0.34 12.42
CA TYR A 157 2.32 -0.36 11.10
C TYR A 157 0.79 -0.33 11.21
N LEU A 158 0.22 -1.21 12.04
CA LEU A 158 -1.24 -1.29 12.25
C LEU A 158 -1.81 -0.04 12.93
N THR A 159 -0.96 0.74 13.59
CA THR A 159 -1.32 2.02 14.19
C THR A 159 -1.32 3.12 13.13
N ASN A 160 -0.32 3.18 12.26
CA ASN A 160 -0.17 4.28 11.30
C ASN A 160 -1.03 4.12 10.05
N PHE A 161 -1.38 2.90 9.65
CA PHE A 161 -2.16 2.63 8.45
C PHE A 161 -3.55 2.08 8.74
N VAL A 162 -4.54 2.60 8.01
CA VAL A 162 -5.91 2.07 8.01
C VAL A 162 -6.17 1.45 6.64
N VAL A 163 -6.24 0.13 6.61
CA VAL A 163 -6.48 -0.65 5.41
C VAL A 163 -7.88 -1.28 5.46
N PRO A 164 -8.46 -1.67 4.30
CA PRO A 164 -9.77 -2.32 4.28
C PRO A 164 -9.81 -3.59 5.14
N PRO A 165 -10.95 -3.89 5.76
CA PRO A 165 -11.13 -5.13 6.49
C PRO A 165 -11.12 -6.33 5.54
N ASN A 166 -10.43 -7.40 5.93
CA ASN A 166 -10.41 -8.68 5.23
C ASN A 166 -11.51 -9.66 5.69
N GLY A 167 -12.19 -9.36 6.80
CA GLY A 167 -13.20 -10.24 7.40
C GLY A 167 -12.65 -11.52 8.04
N VAL A 168 -11.32 -11.62 8.18
CA VAL A 168 -10.62 -12.79 8.73
C VAL A 168 -9.95 -12.46 10.06
N THR A 169 -9.27 -11.32 10.14
CA THR A 169 -8.55 -10.89 11.35
C THR A 169 -9.00 -9.50 11.78
N PRO A 170 -9.08 -9.23 13.10
CA PRO A 170 -9.08 -7.86 13.59
C PRO A 170 -7.78 -7.17 13.13
N ASN A 171 -7.86 -5.92 12.67
CA ASN A 171 -6.73 -5.14 12.12
C ASN A 171 -6.02 -5.87 10.96
N SER A 172 -6.60 -5.76 9.76
CA SER A 172 -6.18 -6.51 8.58
C SER A 172 -4.73 -6.22 8.18
N ARG A 173 -3.98 -7.30 7.91
CA ARG A 173 -2.58 -7.27 7.43
C ARG A 173 -2.47 -7.57 5.93
N PHE A 174 -3.45 -8.30 5.44
CA PHE A 174 -3.74 -8.55 4.03
C PHE A 174 -5.14 -8.04 3.75
N TYR A 175 -5.36 -7.53 2.54
CA TYR A 175 -6.61 -6.88 2.15
C TYR A 175 -6.69 -6.79 0.63
N ALA A 176 -7.86 -6.46 0.13
CA ALA A 176 -8.04 -6.18 -1.29
C ALA A 176 -8.81 -4.88 -1.49
N ILE A 177 -8.49 -4.15 -2.55
CA ILE A 177 -9.27 -3.01 -3.02
C ILE A 177 -9.53 -3.12 -4.51
N ARG A 178 -10.63 -2.51 -4.95
CA ARG A 178 -10.82 -2.21 -6.36
C ARG A 178 -10.51 -0.74 -6.61
N GLN A 179 -9.81 -0.49 -7.70
CA GLN A 179 -9.63 0.83 -8.25
C GLN A 179 -9.88 0.74 -9.74
N ALA A 180 -10.90 1.44 -10.23
CA ALA A 180 -11.35 1.29 -11.61
C ALA A 180 -11.64 -0.20 -11.91
N ASN A 181 -11.37 -0.65 -13.13
CA ASN A 181 -11.52 -2.05 -13.53
C ASN A 181 -10.42 -3.00 -13.01
N ALA A 182 -9.62 -2.59 -12.02
CA ALA A 182 -8.53 -3.38 -11.45
C ALA A 182 -8.80 -3.83 -10.00
N LEU A 183 -8.33 -5.03 -9.65
CA LEU A 183 -8.25 -5.56 -8.29
C LEU A 183 -6.79 -5.48 -7.82
N PHE A 184 -6.57 -4.93 -6.64
CA PHE A 184 -5.29 -4.93 -5.94
C PHE A 184 -5.40 -5.81 -4.70
N VAL A 185 -4.50 -6.76 -4.55
CA VAL A 185 -4.48 -7.72 -3.44
C VAL A 185 -3.16 -7.60 -2.68
N CYS A 186 -3.23 -7.15 -1.43
CA CYS A 186 -2.12 -7.10 -0.49
C CYS A 186 -2.06 -8.42 0.30
N LEU A 187 -0.89 -9.04 0.39
CA LEU A 187 -0.65 -10.22 1.24
C LEU A 187 0.41 -9.91 2.30
N ASP A 188 0.26 -10.49 3.48
CA ASP A 188 1.27 -10.47 4.53
C ASP A 188 2.04 -11.80 4.49
N VAL A 189 3.28 -11.75 4.01
CA VAL A 189 4.18 -12.91 3.93
C VAL A 189 5.20 -12.94 5.07
N GLU A 190 5.14 -11.97 5.98
CA GLU A 190 6.11 -11.75 7.06
C GLU A 190 5.63 -12.33 8.39
N SER A 191 4.35 -12.13 8.68
CA SER A 191 3.81 -12.39 10.02
C SER A 191 2.50 -13.17 10.05
N SER A 192 1.88 -13.37 8.88
CA SER A 192 0.72 -14.21 8.68
C SER A 192 1.11 -15.52 8.02
N SER A 193 0.46 -16.62 8.41
CA SER A 193 0.63 -17.89 7.68
C SER A 193 -0.03 -17.78 6.30
N TYR A 194 0.65 -18.28 5.27
CA TYR A 194 0.18 -18.34 3.89
C TYR A 194 0.24 -19.75 3.30
N GLY A 195 0.41 -20.77 4.15
CA GLY A 195 0.28 -22.18 3.75
C GLY A 195 -1.14 -22.51 3.27
N ALA A 196 -1.30 -23.63 2.55
CA ALA A 196 -2.57 -24.01 1.93
C ALA A 196 -3.75 -24.21 2.91
N ASP A 197 -3.45 -24.38 4.20
CA ASP A 197 -4.41 -24.51 5.31
C ASP A 197 -4.62 -23.19 6.08
N SER A 198 -4.01 -22.09 5.63
CA SER A 198 -4.03 -20.83 6.35
C SER A 198 -5.27 -19.99 6.04
N PRO A 199 -5.74 -19.18 7.02
CA PRO A 199 -6.83 -18.23 6.77
C PRO A 199 -6.55 -17.23 5.64
N GLN A 200 -5.29 -16.81 5.45
CA GLN A 200 -4.90 -15.91 4.37
C GLN A 200 -4.97 -16.61 3.00
N TYR A 201 -4.52 -17.85 2.89
CA TYR A 201 -4.57 -18.62 1.66
C TYR A 201 -6.02 -18.86 1.21
N ASP A 202 -6.86 -19.30 2.14
CA ASP A 202 -8.30 -19.46 1.92
C ASP A 202 -9.00 -18.17 1.50
N TRP A 203 -8.61 -17.06 2.14
CA TRP A 203 -9.12 -15.74 1.79
C TRP A 203 -8.66 -15.29 0.39
N LEU A 204 -7.41 -15.55 0.03
CA LEU A 204 -6.86 -15.24 -1.28
C LEU A 204 -7.60 -16.01 -2.39
N VAL A 205 -7.79 -17.32 -2.21
CA VAL A 205 -8.55 -18.17 -3.15
C VAL A 205 -9.96 -17.63 -3.35
N ARG A 206 -10.68 -17.28 -2.27
CA ARG A 206 -12.01 -16.68 -2.37
C ARG A 206 -12.00 -15.31 -3.07
N THR A 207 -11.03 -14.48 -2.76
CA THR A 207 -10.90 -13.13 -3.31
C THR A 207 -10.65 -13.17 -4.82
N LEU A 208 -9.72 -14.03 -5.26
CA LEU A 208 -9.39 -14.17 -6.68
C LEU A 208 -10.51 -14.86 -7.46
N SER A 209 -11.09 -15.95 -6.93
CA SER A 209 -12.18 -16.67 -7.61
C SER A 209 -13.47 -15.85 -7.77
N ALA A 210 -13.74 -14.91 -6.87
CA ALA A 210 -14.89 -14.01 -6.96
C ALA A 210 -14.63 -12.76 -7.81
N SER A 211 -13.38 -12.54 -8.25
CA SER A 211 -13.01 -11.32 -8.98
C SER A 211 -13.59 -11.29 -10.38
N THR A 212 -14.09 -10.12 -10.77
CA THR A 212 -14.50 -9.78 -12.14
C THR A 212 -13.64 -8.68 -12.74
N ALA A 213 -12.48 -8.39 -12.12
CA ALA A 213 -11.61 -7.32 -12.58
C ALA A 213 -10.97 -7.68 -13.92
N THR A 214 -10.73 -6.66 -14.75
CA THR A 214 -9.95 -6.81 -15.98
C THR A 214 -8.48 -7.03 -15.66
N TRP A 215 -7.97 -6.29 -14.68
CA TRP A 215 -6.60 -6.37 -14.21
C TRP A 215 -6.56 -6.84 -12.77
N THR A 216 -5.66 -7.76 -12.44
CA THR A 216 -5.41 -8.19 -11.07
C THR A 216 -3.93 -8.01 -10.75
N PHE A 217 -3.67 -7.21 -9.73
CA PHE A 217 -2.35 -6.94 -9.19
C PHE A 217 -2.25 -7.53 -7.78
N VAL A 218 -1.14 -8.20 -7.50
CA VAL A 218 -0.83 -8.69 -6.15
C VAL A 218 0.43 -7.99 -5.66
N TYR A 219 0.52 -7.71 -4.37
CA TYR A 219 1.75 -7.19 -3.77
C TYR A 219 1.95 -7.69 -2.34
N PHE A 220 3.21 -7.90 -2.00
CA PHE A 220 3.73 -8.34 -0.70
C PHE A 220 5.24 -8.09 -0.67
N HIS A 221 5.89 -8.25 0.48
CA HIS A 221 7.25 -7.75 0.65
C HIS A 221 8.34 -8.60 -0.03
N GLU A 222 8.55 -9.85 0.39
CA GLU A 222 9.66 -10.66 -0.14
C GLU A 222 9.38 -11.26 -1.55
N PRO A 223 10.22 -10.97 -2.57
CA PRO A 223 9.96 -11.37 -3.96
C PRO A 223 10.11 -12.87 -4.19
N PRO A 224 9.20 -13.54 -4.93
CA PRO A 224 9.37 -14.95 -5.28
C PRO A 224 10.45 -15.16 -6.33
N TYR A 225 10.70 -14.16 -7.17
CA TYR A 225 11.73 -14.16 -8.22
C TYR A 225 12.58 -12.91 -8.05
N SER A 226 13.86 -13.09 -7.75
CA SER A 226 14.85 -12.03 -7.78
C SER A 226 16.24 -12.61 -8.00
N SER A 227 17.09 -11.84 -8.67
CA SER A 227 18.54 -12.04 -8.78
C SER A 227 19.29 -11.60 -7.51
N GLY A 228 18.61 -11.19 -6.44
CA GLY A 228 19.23 -10.90 -5.15
C GLY A 228 18.90 -11.97 -4.13
N HIS A 229 17.77 -11.80 -3.45
CA HIS A 229 17.29 -12.72 -2.43
C HIS A 229 15.83 -13.15 -2.69
N PRO A 230 15.60 -14.29 -3.38
CA PRO A 230 14.25 -14.78 -3.65
C PRO A 230 13.67 -15.57 -2.47
N ASN A 231 12.37 -15.41 -2.23
CA ASN A 231 11.61 -16.27 -1.32
C ASN A 231 11.01 -17.47 -2.07
N HIS A 232 11.68 -18.62 -1.96
CA HIS A 232 11.24 -19.85 -2.61
C HIS A 232 9.93 -20.43 -2.03
N LEU A 233 9.58 -20.15 -0.77
CA LEU A 233 8.32 -20.62 -0.18
C LEU A 233 7.13 -19.88 -0.79
N VAL A 234 7.23 -18.55 -0.91
CA VAL A 234 6.24 -17.74 -1.65
C VAL A 234 6.13 -18.22 -3.10
N ARG A 235 7.28 -18.50 -3.74
CA ARG A 235 7.31 -19.06 -5.09
C ARG A 235 6.50 -20.35 -5.18
N LEU A 236 6.78 -21.33 -4.33
CA LEU A 236 6.17 -22.66 -4.40
C LEU A 236 4.69 -22.69 -3.96
N ILE A 237 4.29 -21.83 -3.01
CA ILE A 237 2.96 -21.87 -2.40
C ILE A 237 1.97 -20.94 -3.10
N LEU A 238 2.38 -19.70 -3.41
CA LEU A 238 1.47 -18.64 -3.85
C LEU A 238 1.50 -18.42 -5.36
N CYS A 239 2.65 -18.57 -6.03
CA CYS A 239 2.71 -18.35 -7.49
C CYS A 239 1.78 -19.28 -8.30
N PRO A 240 1.59 -20.58 -7.94
CA PRO A 240 0.60 -21.42 -8.61
C PRO A 240 -0.82 -20.86 -8.54
N LEU A 241 -1.21 -20.19 -7.45
CA LEU A 241 -2.51 -19.52 -7.36
C LEU A 241 -2.58 -18.30 -8.28
N PHE A 242 -1.51 -17.50 -8.32
CA PHE A 242 -1.44 -16.32 -9.18
C PHE A 242 -1.59 -16.71 -10.65
N GLU A 243 -0.91 -17.76 -11.08
CA GLU A 243 -1.03 -18.31 -12.42
C GLU A 243 -2.42 -18.90 -12.69
N HIS A 244 -2.96 -19.67 -11.74
CA HIS A 244 -4.28 -20.31 -11.88
C HIS A 244 -5.41 -19.29 -12.06
N PHE A 245 -5.39 -18.21 -11.29
CA PHE A 245 -6.41 -17.17 -11.32
C PHE A 245 -6.10 -16.01 -12.27
N GLY A 246 -4.99 -16.06 -13.00
CA GLY A 246 -4.66 -15.06 -14.03
C GLY A 246 -4.29 -13.69 -13.45
N VAL A 247 -3.49 -13.65 -12.38
CA VAL A 247 -2.85 -12.41 -11.91
C VAL A 247 -1.93 -11.85 -13.01
N ASP A 248 -1.99 -10.55 -13.25
CA ASP A 248 -1.22 -9.91 -14.32
C ASP A 248 0.20 -9.57 -13.88
N ILE A 249 0.31 -8.86 -12.74
CA ILE A 249 1.60 -8.42 -12.18
C ILE A 249 1.61 -8.62 -10.66
N VAL A 250 2.74 -9.11 -10.17
CA VAL A 250 3.07 -9.19 -8.75
C VAL A 250 4.19 -8.20 -8.44
N PHE A 251 3.98 -7.37 -7.42
CA PHE A 251 4.97 -6.39 -6.95
C PHE A 251 5.56 -6.79 -5.60
N SER A 252 6.88 -6.63 -5.46
CA SER A 252 7.62 -6.91 -4.23
C SER A 252 8.71 -5.89 -3.96
N GLY A 253 9.24 -5.89 -2.73
CA GLY A 253 10.34 -5.02 -2.27
C GLY A 253 11.51 -5.89 -1.82
N HIS A 254 12.01 -5.62 -0.61
CA HIS A 254 13.01 -6.39 0.15
C HIS A 254 14.42 -6.37 -0.43
N VAL A 255 14.55 -6.70 -1.71
CA VAL A 255 15.81 -6.62 -2.43
C VAL A 255 15.95 -5.21 -2.97
N HIS A 256 16.96 -4.46 -2.53
CA HIS A 256 17.09 -3.04 -2.80
C HIS A 256 17.61 -2.74 -4.22
N LEU A 257 16.81 -3.10 -5.22
CA LEU A 257 17.05 -2.95 -6.64
C LEU A 257 15.72 -2.80 -7.39
N TYR A 258 15.82 -2.58 -8.70
CA TYR A 258 14.72 -2.77 -9.64
C TYR A 258 14.98 -4.00 -10.50
N GLU A 259 14.00 -4.89 -10.58
CA GLU A 259 14.05 -6.07 -11.44
C GLU A 259 12.66 -6.40 -11.97
N ARG A 260 12.59 -6.85 -13.22
CA ARG A 260 11.34 -7.26 -13.87
C ARG A 260 11.58 -8.54 -14.65
N THR A 261 10.76 -9.56 -14.38
CA THR A 261 10.85 -10.83 -15.10
C THR A 261 10.22 -10.73 -16.49
N TRP A 262 10.58 -11.67 -17.37
CA TRP A 262 9.65 -12.11 -18.42
C TRP A 262 8.38 -12.67 -17.79
N PRO A 263 7.23 -12.72 -18.48
CA PRO A 263 6.06 -13.45 -17.98
C PRO A 263 6.45 -14.88 -17.60
N ILE A 264 6.09 -15.35 -16.40
CA ILE A 264 6.42 -16.69 -15.92
C ILE A 264 5.13 -17.52 -15.83
N ARG A 265 5.26 -18.78 -16.23
CA ARG A 265 4.24 -19.81 -16.03
C ARG A 265 4.90 -21.15 -15.78
N ASP A 266 4.37 -21.93 -14.84
CA ASP A 266 4.89 -23.23 -14.43
C ASP A 266 6.39 -23.13 -14.05
N PHE A 267 6.76 -22.02 -13.39
CA PHE A 267 8.13 -21.64 -13.02
C PHE A 267 9.11 -21.36 -14.17
N VAL A 268 8.64 -21.31 -15.42
CA VAL A 268 9.47 -21.07 -16.60
C VAL A 268 9.16 -19.68 -17.19
N PRO A 269 10.19 -18.90 -17.58
CA PRO A 269 10.00 -17.71 -18.40
C PRO A 269 9.33 -18.07 -19.74
N THR A 270 8.16 -17.51 -20.01
CA THR A 270 7.42 -17.69 -21.25
C THR A 270 6.97 -16.33 -21.83
N GLY A 271 6.33 -16.33 -23.00
CA GLY A 271 5.69 -15.12 -23.54
C GLY A 271 4.32 -14.80 -22.91
N ARG A 272 3.88 -15.58 -21.90
CA ARG A 272 2.56 -15.48 -21.24
C ARG A 272 2.68 -15.85 -19.75
N GLY A 273 1.72 -15.43 -18.94
CA GLY A 273 1.72 -15.70 -17.49
C GLY A 273 1.96 -14.42 -16.68
N VAL A 274 2.39 -14.60 -15.44
CA VAL A 274 2.49 -13.52 -14.44
C VAL A 274 3.82 -12.79 -14.59
N VAL A 275 3.80 -11.46 -14.59
CA VAL A 275 5.02 -10.65 -14.53
C VAL A 275 5.33 -10.34 -13.06
N TYR A 276 6.59 -10.49 -12.66
CA TYR A 276 7.04 -10.14 -11.32
C TYR A 276 7.95 -8.91 -11.39
N ILE A 277 7.69 -7.93 -10.54
CA ILE A 277 8.47 -6.71 -10.44
C ILE A 277 8.94 -6.53 -8.99
N THR A 278 10.24 -6.51 -8.81
CA THR A 278 10.90 -6.15 -7.55
C THR A 278 11.26 -4.68 -7.62
N GLU A 279 10.69 -3.88 -6.72
CA GLU A 279 10.84 -2.43 -6.61
C GLU A 279 11.23 -2.08 -5.17
N GLY A 280 12.46 -2.39 -4.77
CA GLY A 280 13.01 -2.10 -3.44
C GLY A 280 13.98 -0.91 -3.42
N GLY A 281 13.97 -0.08 -4.46
CA GLY A 281 14.91 1.02 -4.63
C GLY A 281 14.55 2.33 -3.90
N GLY A 282 13.65 2.31 -2.91
CA GLY A 282 13.02 3.52 -2.38
C GLY A 282 13.84 4.36 -1.39
N GLY A 283 15.04 3.94 -1.00
CA GLY A 283 15.91 4.74 -0.14
C GLY A 283 16.99 3.96 0.62
N SER A 284 16.80 2.67 0.82
CA SER A 284 17.81 1.81 1.45
C SER A 284 19.09 1.66 0.61
N PRO A 285 20.24 1.30 1.24
CA PRO A 285 21.46 0.97 0.52
C PRO A 285 21.25 -0.15 -0.51
N LEU A 286 21.67 0.10 -1.75
CA LEU A 286 21.41 -0.79 -2.89
C LEU A 286 22.01 -2.19 -2.70
N SER A 287 21.23 -3.20 -3.10
CA SER A 287 21.69 -4.58 -3.20
C SER A 287 22.47 -4.82 -4.49
N GLY A 288 23.42 -5.76 -4.45
CA GLY A 288 24.05 -6.27 -5.66
C GLY A 288 23.16 -7.27 -6.40
N PHE A 289 23.47 -7.52 -7.67
CA PHE A 289 22.93 -8.68 -8.40
C PHE A 289 23.82 -9.89 -8.14
N HIS A 290 23.20 -11.03 -7.83
CA HIS A 290 23.82 -12.33 -7.71
C HIS A 290 23.31 -13.23 -8.83
N GLN A 291 24.21 -13.94 -9.50
CA GLN A 291 23.82 -14.92 -10.50
C GLN A 291 23.35 -16.17 -9.77
N GLU A 292 22.04 -16.42 -9.74
CA GLU A 292 21.49 -17.72 -9.37
C GLU A 292 21.25 -18.54 -10.64
N ASP A 293 21.75 -19.78 -10.64
CA ASP A 293 21.42 -20.76 -11.68
C ASP A 293 19.99 -21.28 -11.42
N TYR A 294 19.01 -20.73 -12.15
CA TYR A 294 17.59 -21.12 -12.08
C TYR A 294 17.29 -22.47 -12.74
#